data_AF-A0A524AQX2-F1
#
_entry.id   AF-A0A524AQX2-F1
#
_cell.length_a   1.000
_cell.length_b   1.000
_cell.length_c   1.000
_cell.angle_alpha   90.00
_cell.angle_beta   90.00
_cell.angle_gamma   90.00
#
_symmetry.space_group_name_H-M   'P 1'
#
loop_
_entity.id
_entity.type
_entity.pdbx_description
1 polymer ?
#
loop_
_entity_poly.entity_id
_entity_poly.type
_entity_poly.pdbx_seq_one_letter_code
_entity_poly.pdbx_strand_id
1 'polypeptide(L)'
;MTGTDSLRNILELERQKGYTDKAVIGGLDKYLHKQAGQIRQSINDPQLLSGFDELNLANSNYGSYGVDERKRWMANVLGWLDKLERATQQKSSQKAV
;
A
#
# COMPACT_ATOMS: atom_id res chain seq x y z
N MET A 1 -5.39 1.59 14.33
CA MET A 1 -4.29 1.74 13.36
C MET A 1 -4.18 0.45 12.57
N THR A 2 -4.80 0.42 11.39
CA THR A 2 -4.71 -0.73 10.47
C THR A 2 -3.34 -0.73 9.77
N GLY A 3 -2.88 -1.88 9.27
CA GLY A 3 -1.60 -1.99 8.55
C GLY A 3 -1.48 -1.03 7.36
N THR A 4 -2.61 -0.66 6.77
CA THR A 4 -2.75 0.30 5.66
C THR A 4 -2.29 1.71 6.02
N ASP A 5 -2.53 2.14 7.25
CA ASP A 5 -2.15 3.47 7.75
C ASP A 5 -0.63 3.58 7.90
N SER A 6 -0.02 2.50 8.41
CA SER A 6 1.44 2.37 8.53
C SER A 6 2.10 2.38 7.15
N LEU A 7 1.51 1.67 6.18
CA LEU A 7 2.00 1.64 4.81
C LEU A 7 1.97 3.04 4.17
N ARG A 8 0.85 3.76 4.29
CA ARG A 8 0.71 5.13 3.79
C ARG A 8 1.80 6.04 4.36
N ASN A 9 1.99 6.01 5.68
CA ASN A 9 2.95 6.86 6.36
C ASN A 9 4.40 6.59 5.90
N ILE A 10 4.76 5.31 5.71
CA ILE A 10 6.08 4.94 5.18
C ILE A 10 6.28 5.42 3.75
N LEU A 11 5.27 5.28 2.89
CA LEU A 11 5.35 5.77 1.50
C LEU A 11 5.49 7.30 1.45
N GLU A 12 4.77 8.03 2.31
CA GLU A 12 4.89 9.49 2.39
C GLU A 12 6.26 9.95 2.90
N LEU A 13 6.79 9.28 3.92
CA LEU A 13 8.15 9.51 4.40
C LEU A 13 9.17 9.26 3.28
N GLU A 14 8.96 8.24 2.47
CA GLU A 14 9.86 7.95 1.39
C GLU A 14 9.80 8.97 0.26
N ARG A 15 8.60 9.47 -0.07
CA ARG A 15 8.43 10.62 -0.96
C ARG A 15 9.19 11.84 -0.43
N GLN A 16 9.10 12.13 0.86
CA GLN A 16 9.84 13.24 1.48
C GLN A 16 11.35 13.05 1.42
N LYS A 17 11.83 11.81 1.49
CA LYS A 17 13.26 11.46 1.36
C LYS A 17 13.74 11.35 -0.10
N GLY A 18 12.87 11.63 -1.07
CA GLY A 18 13.22 11.59 -2.49
C GLY A 18 13.30 10.19 -3.08
N TYR A 19 12.45 9.25 -2.62
CA TYR A 19 12.33 7.91 -3.19
C TYR A 19 13.62 7.11 -3.12
N THR A 20 14.39 7.25 -2.04
CA THR A 20 15.74 6.70 -1.93
C THR A 20 15.80 5.24 -1.48
N ASP A 21 14.67 4.55 -1.24
CA ASP A 21 14.63 3.19 -0.66
C ASP A 21 15.35 3.09 0.72
N LYS A 22 15.59 4.23 1.37
CA LYS A 22 16.22 4.33 2.71
C LYS A 22 15.24 4.75 3.80
N ALA A 23 13.94 4.75 3.49
CA ALA A 23 12.92 5.15 4.46
C ALA A 23 12.75 4.13 5.59
N VAL A 24 13.04 2.84 5.35
CA VAL A 24 12.84 1.76 6.31
C VAL A 24 14.14 1.02 6.63
N ILE A 25 14.34 0.70 7.90
CA ILE A 25 15.50 -0.10 8.36
C ILE A 25 15.29 -1.54 7.88
N GLY A 26 16.05 -1.97 6.86
CA GLY A 26 15.95 -3.31 6.26
C GLY A 26 15.39 -3.37 4.84
N GLY A 27 15.19 -2.22 4.19
CA GLY A 27 14.72 -2.10 2.80
C GLY A 27 13.19 -2.02 2.70
N LEU A 28 12.70 -1.24 1.71
CA LEU A 28 11.27 -1.09 1.51
C LEU A 28 10.63 -2.40 1.07
N ASP A 29 11.30 -3.18 0.22
CA ASP A 29 10.78 -4.44 -0.32
C ASP A 29 10.36 -5.43 0.78
N LYS A 30 11.19 -5.57 1.83
CA LYS A 30 10.89 -6.48 2.96
C LYS A 30 9.70 -5.99 3.78
N TYR A 31 9.58 -4.67 3.95
CA TYR A 31 8.44 -4.06 4.63
C TYR A 31 7.16 -4.24 3.82
N LEU A 32 7.21 -4.01 2.50
CA LEU A 32 6.09 -4.19 1.58
C LEU A 32 5.62 -5.64 1.57
N HIS A 33 6.53 -6.61 1.53
CA HIS A 33 6.18 -8.03 1.59
C HIS A 33 5.40 -8.38 2.86
N LYS A 34 5.86 -7.90 4.03
CA LYS A 34 5.16 -8.12 5.30
C LYS A 34 3.79 -7.42 5.33
N GLN A 35 3.72 -6.16 4.87
CA GLN A 35 2.46 -5.42 4.83
C GLN A 35 1.47 -6.06 3.86
N ALA A 36 1.93 -6.54 2.71
CA ALA A 36 1.07 -7.18 1.73
C ALA A 36 0.39 -8.42 2.30
N GLY A 37 1.10 -9.24 3.07
CA GLY A 37 0.49 -10.35 3.81
C GLY A 37 -0.61 -9.90 4.77
N GLN A 38 -0.35 -8.88 5.59
CA GLN A 38 -1.32 -8.39 6.58
C GLN A 38 -2.56 -7.73 5.94
N ILE A 39 -2.35 -6.92 4.91
CA ILE A 39 -3.41 -6.23 4.18
C ILE A 39 -4.26 -7.27 3.45
N ARG A 40 -3.65 -8.24 2.76
CA ARG A 40 -4.34 -9.34 2.10
C ARG A 40 -5.23 -10.15 3.05
N GLN A 41 -4.80 -10.37 4.28
CA GLN A 41 -5.61 -11.05 5.30
C GLN A 41 -6.73 -10.16 5.87
N SER A 42 -6.56 -8.84 5.84
CA SER A 42 -7.55 -7.89 6.35
C SER A 42 -8.62 -7.53 5.31
N ILE A 43 -8.30 -7.63 4.01
CA ILE A 43 -9.25 -7.43 2.93
C ILE A 43 -10.15 -8.67 2.84
N ASN A 44 -11.42 -8.50 3.15
CA ASN A 44 -12.44 -9.54 2.96
C ASN A 44 -13.21 -9.38 1.64
N ASP A 45 -12.85 -8.39 0.82
CA ASP A 45 -13.54 -8.04 -0.41
C ASP A 45 -12.73 -8.50 -1.64
N PRO A 46 -13.28 -9.39 -2.49
CA PRO A 46 -12.55 -9.95 -3.62
C PRO A 46 -12.18 -8.90 -4.69
N GLN A 47 -12.97 -7.84 -4.89
CA GLN A 47 -12.63 -6.79 -5.86
C GLN A 47 -11.43 -5.96 -5.38
N LEU A 48 -11.40 -5.63 -4.09
CA LEU A 48 -10.26 -4.93 -3.50
C LEU A 48 -9.01 -5.81 -3.49
N LEU A 49 -9.19 -7.11 -3.26
CA LEU A 49 -8.10 -8.08 -3.29
C LEU A 49 -7.49 -8.20 -4.69
N SER A 50 -8.30 -8.28 -5.75
CA SER A 50 -7.79 -8.29 -7.14
C SER A 50 -7.01 -7.03 -7.47
N GLY A 51 -7.55 -5.85 -7.12
CA GLY A 51 -6.83 -4.59 -7.31
C GLY A 51 -5.54 -4.50 -6.48
N PHE A 52 -5.51 -5.14 -5.31
CA PHE A 52 -4.31 -5.23 -4.48
C PHE A 52 -3.24 -6.15 -5.09
N ASP A 53 -3.67 -7.28 -5.63
CA ASP A 53 -2.81 -8.27 -6.28
C ASP A 53 -2.15 -7.67 -7.55
N GLU A 54 -2.90 -6.87 -8.32
CA GLU A 54 -2.37 -6.13 -9.47
C GLU A 54 -1.26 -5.14 -9.12
N LEU A 55 -1.29 -4.55 -7.92
CA LEU A 55 -0.21 -3.67 -7.46
C LEU A 55 1.06 -4.43 -7.10
N ASN A 56 0.93 -5.74 -6.87
CA ASN A 56 2.00 -6.69 -6.62
C ASN A 56 2.99 -6.22 -5.53
N LEU A 57 2.48 -5.65 -4.42
CA LEU A 57 3.32 -5.09 -3.34
C LEU A 57 4.35 -6.10 -2.81
N ALA A 58 3.97 -7.38 -2.73
CA ALA A 58 4.82 -8.43 -2.18
C ALA A 58 5.98 -8.85 -3.09
N ASN A 59 5.88 -8.55 -4.38
CA ASN A 59 6.86 -8.89 -5.41
C ASN A 59 7.32 -7.65 -6.20
N SER A 60 7.08 -6.47 -5.63
CA SER A 60 7.54 -5.21 -6.19
C SER A 60 9.05 -5.17 -6.05
N ASN A 61 9.76 -4.89 -7.15
CA ASN A 61 11.21 -4.68 -7.12
C ASN A 61 11.48 -3.18 -6.95
N TYR A 62 10.98 -2.62 -5.85
CA TYR A 62 10.98 -1.18 -5.62
C TYR A 62 12.41 -0.62 -5.61
N GLY A 63 13.32 -1.34 -4.97
CA GLY A 63 14.75 -1.03 -4.97
C GLY A 63 15.40 -1.00 -6.36
N SER A 64 14.80 -1.65 -7.37
CA SER A 64 15.30 -1.64 -8.76
C SER A 64 14.68 -0.59 -9.66
N TYR A 65 13.55 0.02 -9.26
CA TYR A 65 12.90 1.05 -10.05
C TYR A 65 13.69 2.37 -10.09
N GLY A 66 13.63 3.05 -11.23
CA GLY A 66 14.05 4.45 -11.33
C GLY A 66 13.10 5.37 -10.54
N VAL A 67 13.54 6.60 -10.26
CA VAL A 67 12.76 7.57 -9.47
C VAL A 67 11.36 7.82 -10.05
N ASP A 68 11.23 7.85 -11.39
CA ASP A 68 9.93 8.09 -12.05
C ASP A 68 9.00 6.87 -11.99
N GLU A 69 9.54 5.65 -12.09
CA GLU A 69 8.79 4.41 -11.84
C GLU A 69 8.34 4.32 -10.39
N ARG A 70 9.22 4.67 -9.43
CA ARG A 70 8.87 4.73 -8.00
C ARG A 70 7.73 5.70 -7.74
N LYS A 71 7.75 6.89 -8.36
CA LYS A 71 6.65 7.87 -8.27
C LYS A 71 5.34 7.30 -8.80
N ARG A 72 5.36 6.69 -10.00
CA ARG A 72 4.16 6.10 -10.62
C ARG A 72 3.62 4.94 -9.80
N TRP A 73 4.48 4.05 -9.34
CA TRP A 73 4.11 2.91 -8.51
C TRP A 73 3.52 3.38 -7.18
N MET A 74 4.16 4.32 -6.50
CA MET A 74 3.66 4.87 -5.24
C MET A 74 2.31 5.57 -5.41
N ALA A 75 2.09 6.31 -6.51
CA ALA A 75 0.80 6.91 -6.83
C ALA A 75 -0.30 5.86 -7.01
N ASN A 76 -0.01 4.74 -7.68
CA ASN A 76 -0.95 3.63 -7.82
C ASN A 76 -1.30 3.00 -6.46
N VAL A 77 -0.31 2.75 -5.61
CA VAL A 77 -0.53 2.17 -4.27
C VAL A 77 -1.34 3.10 -3.38
N LEU A 78 -1.00 4.39 -3.34
CA LEU A 78 -1.77 5.40 -2.59
C LEU A 78 -3.20 5.54 -3.11
N GLY A 79 -3.39 5.51 -4.43
CA GLY A 79 -4.71 5.56 -5.05
C GLY A 79 -5.57 4.33 -4.71
N TRP A 80 -4.96 3.15 -4.58
CA TRP A 80 -5.67 1.97 -4.11
C TRP A 80 -5.98 2.02 -2.61
N LEU A 81 -5.07 2.56 -1.78
CA LEU A 81 -5.32 2.76 -0.35
C LEU A 81 -6.51 3.70 -0.11
N ASP A 82 -6.64 4.78 -0.91
CA ASP A 82 -7.83 5.65 -0.89
C ASP A 82 -9.12 4.88 -1.20
N LYS A 83 -9.11 4.04 -2.24
CA LYS A 83 -10.26 3.19 -2.59
C LYS A 83 -10.61 2.22 -1.45
N LEU A 84 -9.61 1.62 -0.82
CA LEU A 84 -9.80 0.72 0.32
C LEU A 84 -10.45 1.46 1.49
N GLU A 85 -9.93 2.63 1.87
CA GLU A 85 -10.47 3.45 2.97
C GLU A 85 -11.92 3.86 2.70
N ARG A 86 -12.23 4.27 1.47
CA ARG A 86 -13.60 4.61 1.06
C ARG A 86 -14.52 3.39 1.11
N ALA A 87 -14.04 2.22 0.69
CA ALA A 87 -14.81 0.99 0.72
C ALA A 87 -15.06 0.49 2.15
N THR A 88 -14.11 0.64 3.08
CA THR A 88 -14.30 0.30 4.50
C THR A 88 -15.25 1.28 5.20
N GLN A 89 -15.21 2.57 4.83
CA GLN A 89 -16.12 3.59 5.36
C GLN A 89 -17.56 3.41 4.83
N GLN A 90 -17.73 3.02 3.56
CA GLN A 90 -19.06 2.73 3.02
C GLN A 90 -19.72 1.50 3.66
N LYS A 91 -18.93 0.46 3.99
CA LYS A 91 -19.43 -0.74 4.70
C LYS A 91 -19.82 -0.46 6.15
N SER A 92 -19.25 0.53 6.81
CA SER A 92 -19.65 0.92 8.17
C SER A 92 -20.96 1.73 8.18
N SER A 93 -21.22 2.54 7.15
CA SER A 93 -22.51 3.24 6.99
C SER A 93 -23.67 2.31 6.59
N GLN A 94 -23.41 1.18 5.94
CA GLN A 94 -24.46 0.19 5.59
C GLN A 94 -24.87 -0.75 6.73
N LYS A 95 -24.14 -0.75 7.86
CA LYS A 95 -24.44 -1.61 9.02
C LYS A 95 -25.32 -0.94 10.08
N ALA A 96 -25.76 0.28 9.83
CA ALA A 96 -26.66 1.05 10.68
C ALA A 96 -27.97 1.36 9.93
N VAL A 97 -28.72 0.31 9.58
CA VAL A 97 -30.13 0.41 9.17
C VAL A 97 -30.90 -0.79 9.70
#